data_AF-A0A6L9Q7K9-F1
#
_entry.id   AF-A0A6L9Q7K9-F1
#
_cell.length_a   1.000
_cell.length_b   1.000
_cell.length_c   1.000
_cell.angle_alpha   90.00
_cell.angle_beta   90.00
_cell.angle_gamma   90.00
#
_symmetry.space_group_name_H-M   'P 1'
#
loop_
_entity.id
_entity.type
_entity.pdbx_description
1 polymer ?
#
loop_
_entity_poly.entity_id
_entity_poly.type
_entity_poly.pdbx_seq_one_letter_code
_entity_poly.pdbx_strand_id
1 'polypeptide(L)' 'DLWSLGATLYAAVEARPPFGRPDVWGVMAAVLSDDPDPLRLAGPLAPVLHGLLRKDPEQRMGPEEAGRLLRQAAQ' A
#
# COMPACT_ATOMS: atom_id res chain seq x y z
N ASP A 1 -11.34 4.60 1.66
CA ASP A 1 -11.17 3.24 2.22
C ASP A 1 -9.70 3.03 2.59
N LEU A 2 -9.37 1.95 3.30
CA LEU A 2 -8.01 1.69 3.80
C LEU A 2 -7.01 1.30 2.70
N TRP A 3 -7.48 0.64 1.63
CA TRP A 3 -6.61 0.24 0.53
C TRP A 3 -6.18 1.45 -0.31
N SER A 4 -7.13 2.33 -0.67
CA SER A 4 -6.84 3.57 -1.40
C SER A 4 -5.93 4.51 -0.60
N LEU A 5 -6.04 4.50 0.74
CA LEU A 5 -5.09 5.20 1.61
C LEU A 5 -3.68 4.62 1.47
N GLY A 6 -3.54 3.29 1.54
CA GLY A 6 -2.27 2.60 1.35
C GLY A 6 -1.65 2.90 -0.02
N ALA A 7 -2.46 2.87 -1.09
CA ALA A 7 -1.99 3.18 -2.44
C ALA A 7 -1.52 4.64 -2.60
N THR A 8 -2.24 5.58 -1.98
CA THR A 8 -1.87 7.01 -1.97
C THR A 8 -0.57 7.24 -1.21
N LEU A 9 -0.42 6.65 -0.02
CA LEU A 9 0.79 6.77 0.78
C LEU A 9 1.99 6.09 0.09
N TYR A 10 1.78 4.93 -0.53
CA TYR A 10 2.80 4.28 -1.36
C TYR A 10 3.28 5.24 -2.45
N ALA A 11 2.36 5.84 -3.22
CA ALA A 11 2.72 6.76 -4.28
C ALA A 11 3.44 8.02 -3.78
N ALA A 12 3.04 8.54 -2.61
CA ALA A 12 3.68 9.71 -2.00
C ALA A 12 5.13 9.42 -1.58
N VAL A 13 5.43 8.20 -1.12
CA VAL A 13 6.76 7.85 -0.60
C VAL A 13 7.67 7.23 -1.65
N GLU A 14 7.13 6.38 -2.51
CA GLU A 14 7.89 5.66 -3.55
C GLU A 14 7.94 6.42 -4.89
N ALA A 15 7.24 7.56 -4.98
CA ALA A 15 7.11 8.39 -6.19
C ALA A 15 6.55 7.64 -7.42
N ARG A 16 5.88 6.50 -7.20
CA ARG A 16 5.31 5.62 -8.23
C ARG A 16 4.12 4.84 -7.66
N PRO A 17 3.15 4.41 -8.48
CA PRO A 17 2.03 3.61 -7.99
C PRO A 17 2.48 2.19 -7.60
N PRO A 18 1.78 1.52 -6.65
CA PRO A 18 2.13 0.16 -6.20
C PRO A 18 1.93 -0.93 -7.26
N PHE A 19 1.08 -0.70 -8.27
CA PHE A 19 0.74 -1.68 -9.31
C PHE A 19 0.98 -1.09 -10.72
N GLY A 20 2.00 -0.26 -10.87
CA GLY A 20 2.28 0.44 -12.13
C GLY A 20 2.58 -0.54 -13.28
N ARG A 21 1.83 -0.43 -14.38
CA ARG A 21 2.07 -1.17 -15.63
C ARG A 21 1.90 -0.21 -16.83
N PRO A 22 2.44 -0.53 -18.02
CA PRO A 22 2.41 0.37 -19.18
C PRO A 22 1.01 0.69 -19.72
N ASP A 23 0.04 -0.19 -19.49
CA ASP A 23 -1.33 -0.07 -19.98
C ASP A 23 -2.37 -0.37 -18.88
N VAL A 24 -3.61 0.08 -19.11
CA VAL A 24 -4.71 -0.01 -18.14
C VAL A 24 -5.07 -1.46 -17.81
N TRP A 25 -5.02 -2.36 -18.79
CA TRP A 25 -5.34 -3.78 -18.57
C TRP A 25 -4.29 -4.44 -17.69
N GLY A 26 -3.01 -4.13 -17.91
CA GLY A 26 -1.91 -4.55 -17.06
C GLY A 26 -2.09 -4.07 -15.61
N VAL A 27 -2.44 -2.80 -15.41
CA VAL A 27 -2.69 -2.26 -14.05
C VAL A 27 -3.85 -3.01 -13.39
N MET A 28 -4.95 -3.25 -14.10
CA MET A 28 -6.09 -4.00 -13.56
C MET A 28 -5.71 -5.43 -13.17
N ALA A 29 -4.96 -6.13 -14.03
CA ALA A 29 -4.48 -7.47 -13.73
C ALA A 29 -3.58 -7.48 -12.49
N ALA A 30 -2.64 -6.53 -12.38
CA ALA A 30 -1.75 -6.41 -11.23
C ALA A 30 -2.52 -6.08 -9.93
N VAL A 31 -3.55 -5.23 -10.01
CA VAL A 31 -4.44 -4.94 -8.87
C VAL A 31 -5.21 -6.18 -8.42
N LEU A 32 -5.53 -7.12 -9.31
CA LEU A 32 -6.26 -8.33 -8.95
C LEU A 32 -5.34 -9.46 -8.44
N SER A 33 -4.13 -9.58 -8.99
CA SER A 33 -3.34 -10.82 -8.85
C SER A 33 -1.92 -10.64 -8.34
N ASP A 34 -1.31 -9.47 -8.54
CA ASP A 34 0.10 -9.27 -8.20
C ASP A 34 0.27 -8.64 -6.82
N ASP A 35 1.32 -9.00 -6.10
CA ASP A 35 1.75 -8.21 -4.95
C ASP A 35 2.19 -6.80 -5.37
N PRO A 36 2.11 -5.79 -4.48
CA PRO A 36 2.59 -4.45 -4.78
C PRO A 36 4.10 -4.47 -5.06
N ASP A 37 4.54 -3.61 -5.97
CA ASP A 37 5.96 -3.45 -6.28
C ASP A 37 6.76 -3.16 -4.99
N PRO A 38 8.01 -3.65 -4.88
CA PRO A 38 8.79 -3.54 -3.64
C PRO A 38 8.93 -2.10 -3.13
N LEU A 39 8.82 -1.95 -1.81
CA LEU A 39 9.08 -0.71 -1.09
C LEU A 39 10.59 -0.45 -1.04
N ARG A 40 11.02 0.75 -1.41
CA ARG A 40 12.44 1.16 -1.42
C ARG A 40 12.69 2.35 -0.51
N LEU A 41 11.70 3.23 -0.33
CA LEU A 41 11.78 4.49 0.40
C LEU A 41 10.85 4.53 1.63
N ALA A 42 9.98 3.53 1.80
CA ALA A 42 8.95 3.49 2.83
C ALA A 42 9.42 3.69 4.27
N GLY A 43 10.65 3.26 4.62
CA GLY A 43 11.18 3.41 5.98
C GLY A 43 10.19 2.97 7.07
N PRO A 44 9.90 3.81 8.08
CA PRO A 44 8.93 3.51 9.15
C PRO A 44 7.49 3.26 8.66
N LEU A 45 7.13 3.67 7.44
CA LEU A 45 5.80 3.42 6.86
C LEU A 45 5.66 2.02 6.25
N ALA A 46 6.75 1.26 6.10
CA ALA A 46 6.70 -0.06 5.47
C ALA A 46 5.69 -1.03 6.10
N PRO A 47 5.59 -1.16 7.44
CA PRO A 47 4.64 -2.09 8.06
C PRO A 47 3.17 -1.75 7.76
N VAL A 48 2.81 -0.46 7.80
CA VAL A 48 1.44 -0.04 7.49
C VAL A 48 1.13 -0.19 6.00
N LEU A 49 2.08 0.11 5.12
CA LEU A 49 1.89 -0.08 3.67
C LEU A 49 1.68 -1.56 3.32
N HIS A 50 2.47 -2.48 3.89
CA HIS A 50 2.26 -3.91 3.72
C HIS A 50 0.90 -4.39 4.23
N GLY A 51 0.44 -3.86 5.37
CA GLY A 51 -0.86 -4.21 5.94
C GLY A 51 -2.05 -3.69 5.14
N LEU A 52 -1.99 -2.44 4.67
CA LEU A 52 -3.07 -1.81 3.91
C LEU A 52 -3.19 -2.33 2.48
N LEU A 53 -2.08 -2.76 1.87
CA LEU A 53 -2.03 -3.25 0.49
C LEU A 53 -2.23 -4.77 0.37
N ARG A 54 -2.69 -5.45 1.43
CA ARG A 54 -3.15 -6.84 1.34
C ARG A 54 -4.34 -6.96 0.40
N LYS A 55 -4.26 -7.92 -0.52
CA LYS A 55 -5.30 -8.23 -1.50
C LYS A 55 -6.58 -8.69 -0.84
N ASP A 56 -6.44 -9.74 -0.02
CA ASP A 56 -7.53 -10.29 0.76
C ASP A 56 -8.01 -9.25 1.78
N PRO A 57 -9.26 -8.76 1.68
CA PRO A 57 -9.83 -7.79 2.61
C PRO A 57 -9.85 -8.30 4.06
N GLU A 58 -10.00 -9.61 4.29
CA GLU A 58 -10.05 -10.19 5.63
C GLU A 58 -8.67 -10.20 6.31
N GLN A 59 -7.61 -10.21 5.51
CA GLN A 59 -6.22 -10.11 5.99
C GLN A 59 -5.71 -8.66 5.99
N ARG A 60 -6.52 -7.70 5.53
CA ARG A 60 -6.12 -6.30 5.44
C ARG A 60 -6.12 -5.66 6.82
N MET A 61 -5.09 -4.88 7.08
CA MET A 61 -4.95 -4.16 8.33
C MET A 61 -6.16 -3.26 8.61
N GLY A 62 -6.70 -3.37 9.82
CA GLY A 62 -7.82 -2.56 10.28
C GLY A 62 -7.43 -1.11 10.61
N PRO A 63 -8.42 -0.21 10.73
CA PRO A 63 -8.18 1.23 10.86
C PRO A 63 -7.48 1.61 12.17
N GLU A 64 -7.76 0.91 13.28
CA GLU A 64 -7.15 1.20 14.59
C GLU A 64 -5.65 0.92 14.59
N GLU A 65 -5.26 -0.24 14.08
CA GLU A 65 -3.85 -0.64 13.96
C GLU A 65 -3.10 0.24 12.96
N ALA A 66 -3.70 0.53 11.79
CA ALA A 66 -3.12 1.43 10.82
C ALA A 66 -2.86 2.82 11.43
N GLY A 67 -3.84 3.38 12.16
CA GLY A 67 -3.70 4.66 12.84
C GLY A 67 -2.60 4.67 13.90
N ARG A 68 -2.42 3.57 14.63
CA ARG A 68 -1.33 3.41 15.61
C ARG A 68 0.04 3.44 14.92
N LEU A 69 0.22 2.65 13.86
CA LEU A 69 1.49 2.59 13.13
C LEU A 69 1.81 3.91 12.42
N LEU A 70 0.81 4.58 11.85
CA LEU A 70 0.99 5.89 11.22
C LEU A 70 1.46 6.96 12.23
N ARG A 71 0.90 6.97 13.44
CA ARG A 71 1.37 7.87 14.51
C ARG A 71 2.79 7.56 14.96
N GLN A 72 3.17 6.28 15.00
CA GLN A 72 4.53 5.88 15.35
C GLN A 72 5.55 6.30 14.27
N ALA A 73 5.19 6.19 13.00
CA ALA A 73 6.03 6.62 11.89
C ALA A 73 6.21 8.15 11.77
N ALA A 74 5.37 8.93 12.44
CA ALA A 74 5.39 10.39 12.41
C ALA A 74 6.20 11.03 13.56
N GLN A 75 6.78 10.22 14.45
CA GLN A 75 7.68 10.68 15.52
C GLN A 75 9.13 10.65 15.06
#